data_AF-A0A4V6ASQ3-F1
#
_entry.id   AF-A0A4V6ASQ3-F1
#
_cell.length_a   1.000
_cell.length_b   1.000
_cell.length_c   1.000
_cell.angle_alpha   90.00
_cell.angle_beta   90.00
_cell.angle_gamma   90.00
#
_symmetry.space_group_name_H-M   'P 1'
#
loop_
_entity.id
_entity.type
_entity.pdbx_description
1 polymer ?
#
loop_
_entity_poly.entity_id
_entity_poly.type
_entity_poly.pdbx_seq_one_letter_code
_entity_poly.pdbx_strand_id
1 'polypeptide(L)'
;MLVMFYAPWCGHCKKLAPEFEKAATRLKGTVQLSKVDCTAHSETCGRFGVSGYPTLKIFRNGRDSAPYDGPRSADGIYQYMKKQTGPDSVHLKTEEDLQTFINHYDASIIGVFSGTDSSHLSEFLRAAALLREQFRFAHTADLNLGKNYGVTSECVLLFRPPRLSNKFEESVVVFTDYLTIGSLRRFIRDHLYGLCPHMTVENRDRLRVRDLLTAYYDLDYHHNARGSNYWRNRVMKVGSNYAGRGLMFSVANKKDFLSELEDDFGLGTSDGEELPFVTIRTKLGHKYTMREEFTRDGQSLQRFLEDYFAGRLKRYVKSEPVPEKNSAAVQVVVAETFDDVVNDPDKDVLIQFYSPSCPHCKKLEPVYRELADALSSDPSIVVSKMNAVDNDVPLGYDVQGYPTIYFAPMGKKDEPIRYEGGRELKDFLKFVKREVSHSLRFRAPNDEL
;
A
#
# COMPACT_ATOMS: atom_id res chain seq x y z
N MET A 1 -7.52 -31.16 -2.08
CA MET A 1 -6.53 -31.66 -1.10
C MET A 1 -5.64 -30.50 -0.66
N LEU A 2 -5.19 -30.48 0.60
CA LEU A 2 -4.18 -29.54 1.09
C LEU A 2 -2.92 -30.32 1.49
N VAL A 3 -1.75 -29.90 0.97
CA VAL A 3 -0.47 -30.58 1.22
C VAL A 3 0.47 -29.65 1.98
N MET A 4 1.00 -30.13 3.10
CA MET A 4 2.05 -29.48 3.89
C MET A 4 3.42 -30.06 3.51
N PHE A 5 4.24 -29.25 2.86
CA PHE A 5 5.66 -29.55 2.63
C PHE A 5 6.47 -29.06 3.83
N TYR A 6 7.19 -29.97 4.48
CA TYR A 6 7.87 -29.70 5.75
C TYR A 6 9.24 -30.36 5.84
N ALA A 7 10.02 -29.94 6.84
CA ALA A 7 11.22 -30.63 7.30
C ALA A 7 11.11 -30.92 8.82
N PRO A 8 11.53 -32.09 9.32
CA PRO A 8 11.36 -32.48 10.72
C PRO A 8 12.05 -31.54 11.72
N TRP A 9 13.11 -30.85 11.31
CA TRP A 9 13.89 -29.94 12.14
C TRP A 9 13.33 -28.51 12.18
N CYS A 10 12.39 -28.14 11.31
CA CYS A 10 11.87 -26.78 11.23
C CYS A 10 10.92 -26.45 12.40
N GLY A 11 11.23 -25.40 13.17
CA GLY A 11 10.44 -24.96 14.32
C GLY A 11 8.99 -24.58 13.96
N HIS A 12 8.78 -23.86 12.86
CA HIS A 12 7.44 -23.51 12.38
C HIS A 12 6.62 -24.74 11.96
N CYS A 13 7.25 -25.76 11.38
CA CYS A 13 6.61 -27.03 11.04
C CYS A 13 6.16 -27.78 12.30
N LYS A 14 7.03 -27.86 13.31
CA LYS A 14 6.68 -28.48 14.61
C LYS A 14 5.50 -27.78 15.27
N LYS A 15 5.45 -26.44 15.21
CA LYS A 15 4.32 -25.65 15.75
C LYS A 15 3.02 -25.88 14.98
N LEU A 16 3.08 -26.01 13.65
CA LEU A 16 1.91 -26.22 12.80
C LEU A 16 1.38 -27.66 12.83
N ALA A 17 2.24 -28.66 13.01
CA ALA A 17 1.88 -30.07 12.96
C ALA A 17 0.61 -30.43 13.79
N PRO A 18 0.49 -30.08 15.09
CA PRO A 18 -0.71 -30.40 15.86
C PRO A 18 -1.97 -29.70 15.34
N GLU A 19 -1.86 -28.46 14.86
CA GLU A 19 -3.00 -27.71 14.30
C GLU A 19 -3.45 -28.29 12.95
N PHE A 20 -2.50 -28.74 12.13
CA PHE A 20 -2.75 -29.38 10.86
C PHE A 20 -3.44 -30.75 11.03
N GLU A 21 -3.02 -31.54 12.02
CA GLU A 21 -3.65 -32.85 12.33
C GLU A 21 -5.07 -32.69 12.90
N LYS A 22 -5.30 -31.67 13.75
CA LYS A 22 -6.65 -31.30 14.21
C LYS A 22 -7.56 -30.89 13.05
N ALA A 23 -7.06 -30.05 12.14
CA ALA A 23 -7.81 -29.64 10.95
C ALA A 23 -8.11 -30.84 10.03
N ALA A 24 -7.14 -31.74 9.84
CA ALA A 24 -7.31 -32.95 9.03
C ALA A 24 -8.41 -33.85 9.60
N THR A 25 -8.47 -33.98 10.93
CA THR A 25 -9.52 -34.72 11.63
C THR A 25 -10.89 -34.10 11.40
N ARG A 26 -11.01 -32.76 11.51
CA ARG A 26 -12.27 -32.03 11.28
C ARG A 26 -12.74 -32.05 9.82
N LEU A 27 -11.80 -32.14 8.88
CA LEU A 27 -12.07 -32.14 7.42
C LEU A 27 -12.21 -33.55 6.82
N LYS A 28 -12.12 -34.60 7.66
CA LYS A 28 -12.20 -35.99 7.21
C LYS A 28 -13.47 -36.23 6.39
N GLY A 29 -13.32 -36.82 5.20
CA GLY A 29 -14.41 -37.05 4.25
C GLY A 29 -14.80 -35.85 3.38
N THR A 30 -14.28 -34.64 3.66
CA THR A 30 -14.56 -33.42 2.88
C THR A 30 -13.30 -32.94 2.13
N VAL A 31 -12.17 -32.80 2.84
CA VAL A 31 -10.88 -32.43 2.25
C VAL A 31 -9.78 -33.34 2.78
N GLN A 32 -9.03 -33.95 1.88
CA GLN A 32 -7.81 -34.66 2.24
C GLN A 32 -6.70 -33.68 2.60
N LEU A 33 -6.08 -33.87 3.76
CA LEU A 33 -4.86 -33.18 4.19
C LEU A 33 -3.71 -34.18 4.19
N SER A 34 -2.56 -33.79 3.65
CA SER A 34 -1.37 -34.64 3.53
C SER A 34 -0.11 -33.88 3.92
N LYS A 35 0.92 -34.59 4.40
CA LYS A 35 2.23 -34.01 4.70
C LYS A 35 3.31 -34.71 3.89
N VAL A 36 4.26 -33.93 3.36
CA VAL A 36 5.41 -34.42 2.58
C VAL A 36 6.67 -33.97 3.28
N ASP A 37 7.48 -34.93 3.73
CA ASP A 37 8.80 -34.67 4.28
C ASP A 37 9.80 -34.40 3.14
N CYS A 38 10.20 -33.14 2.99
CA CYS A 38 11.12 -32.74 1.93
C CYS A 38 12.57 -33.16 2.18
N THR A 39 12.90 -33.64 3.39
CA THR A 39 14.21 -34.25 3.67
C THR A 39 14.32 -35.67 3.11
N ALA A 40 13.19 -36.37 2.99
CA ALA A 40 13.10 -37.70 2.39
C ALA A 40 12.66 -37.68 0.91
N HIS A 41 11.94 -36.62 0.48
CA HIS A 41 11.34 -36.51 -0.84
C HIS A 41 11.71 -35.21 -1.57
N SER A 42 13.01 -34.94 -1.68
CA SER A 42 13.54 -33.70 -2.25
C SER A 42 13.10 -33.45 -3.69
N GLU A 43 13.03 -34.47 -4.54
CA GLU A 43 12.60 -34.36 -5.94
C GLU A 43 11.15 -33.84 -6.05
N THR A 44 10.23 -34.41 -5.27
CA THR A 44 8.83 -33.96 -5.23
C THR A 44 8.72 -32.51 -4.78
N CYS A 45 9.47 -32.13 -3.74
CA CYS A 45 9.45 -30.77 -3.21
C CYS A 45 10.06 -29.75 -4.20
N GLY A 46 11.14 -30.13 -4.89
CA GLY A 46 11.73 -29.35 -5.97
C GLY A 46 10.75 -29.16 -7.13
N ARG A 47 10.04 -30.23 -7.55
CA ARG A 47 9.04 -30.17 -8.63
C ARG A 47 7.92 -29.17 -8.35
N PHE A 48 7.53 -29.00 -7.09
CA PHE A 48 6.49 -28.04 -6.68
C PHE A 48 7.05 -26.69 -6.22
N GLY A 49 8.35 -26.42 -6.41
CA GLY A 49 8.98 -25.13 -6.12
C GLY A 49 9.01 -24.78 -4.63
N VAL A 50 9.17 -25.77 -3.76
CA VAL A 50 9.27 -25.53 -2.30
C VAL A 50 10.65 -25.00 -1.94
N SER A 51 10.73 -23.73 -1.55
CA SER A 51 11.98 -23.06 -1.15
C SER A 51 12.07 -22.75 0.36
N GLY A 52 11.01 -23.03 1.13
CA GLY A 52 10.96 -22.79 2.57
C GLY A 52 9.91 -23.65 3.29
N TYR A 53 10.02 -23.75 4.61
CA TYR A 53 9.17 -24.62 5.42
C TYR A 53 8.47 -23.88 6.57
N PRO A 54 7.20 -24.20 6.88
CA PRO A 54 6.29 -25.02 6.08
C PRO A 54 5.80 -24.27 4.85
N THR A 55 5.65 -24.99 3.74
CA THR A 55 4.92 -24.52 2.55
C THR A 55 3.62 -25.32 2.42
N LEU A 56 2.49 -24.64 2.31
CA LEU A 56 1.18 -25.26 2.18
C LEU A 56 0.63 -24.98 0.78
N LYS A 57 0.20 -26.04 0.07
CA LYS A 57 -0.34 -25.94 -1.29
C LYS A 57 -1.65 -26.70 -1.43
N ILE A 58 -2.57 -26.12 -2.18
CA ILE A 58 -3.88 -26.69 -2.48
C ILE A 58 -3.80 -27.39 -3.82
N PHE A 59 -4.22 -28.65 -3.82
CA PHE A 59 -4.30 -29.49 -5.01
C PHE A 59 -5.76 -29.74 -5.38
N ARG A 60 -6.09 -29.54 -6.66
CA ARG A 60 -7.40 -29.84 -7.26
C ARG A 60 -7.22 -30.75 -8.46
N ASN A 61 -7.98 -31.83 -8.55
CA ASN A 61 -7.91 -32.80 -9.66
C ASN A 61 -6.47 -33.23 -10.00
N GLY A 62 -5.65 -33.45 -8.97
CA GLY A 62 -4.24 -33.87 -9.10
C GLY A 62 -3.24 -32.78 -9.52
N ARG A 63 -3.67 -31.51 -9.68
CA ARG A 63 -2.82 -30.39 -10.08
C ARG A 63 -2.60 -29.42 -8.93
N ASP A 64 -1.40 -28.81 -8.88
CA ASP A 64 -1.09 -27.69 -7.99
C ASP A 64 -1.98 -26.50 -8.41
N SER A 65 -2.90 -26.11 -7.53
CA SER A 65 -3.95 -25.15 -7.84
C SER A 65 -3.63 -23.77 -7.31
N ALA A 66 -3.17 -23.67 -6.06
CA ALA A 66 -2.92 -22.41 -5.37
C ALA A 66 -2.05 -22.63 -4.12
N PRO A 67 -1.28 -21.62 -3.68
CA PRO A 67 -0.78 -21.60 -2.31
C PRO A 67 -1.92 -21.52 -1.30
N TYR A 68 -1.67 -21.99 -0.07
CA TYR A 68 -2.56 -21.74 1.05
C TYR A 68 -2.08 -20.49 1.80
N ASP A 69 -2.88 -19.43 1.72
CA ASP A 69 -2.58 -18.13 2.33
C ASP A 69 -3.46 -17.84 3.57
N GLY A 70 -3.99 -18.89 4.20
CA GLY A 70 -4.86 -18.77 5.37
C GLY A 70 -4.12 -18.84 6.72
N PRO A 71 -4.84 -18.63 7.84
CA PRO A 71 -4.28 -18.72 9.18
C PRO A 71 -3.82 -20.14 9.53
N ARG A 72 -2.60 -20.26 10.09
CA ARG A 72 -1.98 -21.54 10.47
C ARG A 72 -2.50 -22.13 11.80
N SER A 73 -3.80 -22.03 12.04
CA SER A 73 -4.52 -22.63 13.16
C SER A 73 -5.50 -23.69 12.66
N ALA A 74 -5.92 -24.63 13.52
CA ALA A 74 -6.84 -25.69 13.13
C ALA A 74 -8.17 -25.13 12.60
N ASP A 75 -8.68 -24.06 13.21
CA ASP A 75 -9.91 -23.41 12.76
C ASP A 75 -9.73 -22.63 11.46
N GLY A 76 -8.63 -21.89 11.33
CA GLY A 76 -8.28 -21.17 10.09
C GLY A 76 -8.17 -22.12 8.89
N ILE A 77 -7.50 -23.27 9.07
CA ILE A 77 -7.39 -24.30 8.04
C ILE A 77 -8.77 -24.92 7.73
N TYR A 78 -9.56 -25.25 8.75
CA TYR A 78 -10.89 -25.83 8.58
C TYR A 78 -11.81 -24.91 7.76
N GLN A 79 -11.96 -23.65 8.18
CA GLN A 79 -12.87 -22.71 7.52
C GLN A 79 -12.41 -22.41 6.10
N TYR A 80 -11.11 -22.19 5.91
CA TYR A 80 -10.54 -21.94 4.59
C TYR A 80 -10.80 -23.13 3.66
N MET A 81 -10.42 -24.35 4.07
CA MET A 81 -10.56 -25.51 3.19
C MET A 81 -12.02 -25.93 2.97
N LYS A 82 -12.91 -25.72 3.94
CA LYS A 82 -14.35 -25.94 3.76
C LYS A 82 -14.95 -24.99 2.73
N LYS A 83 -14.50 -23.74 2.67
CA LYS A 83 -14.89 -22.80 1.59
C LYS A 83 -14.45 -23.32 0.21
N GLN A 84 -13.37 -24.10 0.16
CA GLN A 84 -12.84 -24.67 -1.08
C GLN A 84 -13.52 -25.96 -1.57
N THR A 85 -14.41 -26.57 -0.78
CA THR A 85 -15.14 -27.79 -1.16
C THR A 85 -16.52 -27.56 -1.75
N GLY A 86 -17.03 -26.33 -1.71
CA GLY A 86 -18.27 -25.99 -2.39
C GLY A 86 -18.15 -26.18 -3.92
N PRO A 87 -19.27 -26.30 -4.63
CA PRO A 87 -19.28 -26.26 -6.09
C PRO A 87 -18.63 -24.95 -6.58
N ASP A 88 -18.13 -24.94 -7.81
CA ASP A 88 -17.55 -23.74 -8.41
C ASP A 88 -18.54 -22.56 -8.41
N SER A 89 -19.83 -22.89 -8.49
CA SER A 89 -20.94 -21.98 -8.32
C SER A 89 -22.08 -22.67 -7.57
N VAL A 90 -22.63 -22.03 -6.54
CA VAL A 90 -23.75 -22.57 -5.74
C VAL A 90 -25.06 -22.45 -6.52
N HIS A 91 -25.82 -23.54 -6.67
CA HIS A 91 -27.14 -23.51 -7.32
C HIS A 91 -28.21 -23.01 -6.34
N LEU A 92 -28.81 -21.86 -6.64
CA LEU A 92 -29.89 -21.23 -5.89
C LEU A 92 -31.24 -21.64 -6.48
N LYS A 93 -32.09 -22.25 -5.65
CA LYS A 93 -33.40 -22.77 -6.07
C LYS A 93 -34.55 -21.91 -5.57
N THR A 94 -34.33 -21.18 -4.50
CA THR A 94 -35.35 -20.38 -3.82
C THR A 94 -34.87 -18.95 -3.57
N GLU A 95 -35.82 -18.04 -3.30
CA GLU A 95 -35.49 -16.69 -2.85
C GLU A 95 -34.70 -16.71 -1.53
N GLU A 96 -34.96 -17.66 -0.64
CA GLU A 96 -34.22 -17.82 0.61
C GLU A 96 -32.74 -18.17 0.36
N ASP A 97 -32.46 -19.05 -0.60
CA ASP A 97 -31.09 -19.37 -1.02
C ASP A 97 -30.38 -18.11 -1.52
N LEU A 98 -31.07 -17.32 -2.35
CA LEU A 98 -30.53 -16.07 -2.90
C LEU A 98 -30.21 -15.07 -1.79
N GLN A 99 -31.16 -14.79 -0.90
CA GLN A 99 -31.00 -13.86 0.21
C GLN A 99 -29.87 -14.30 1.15
N THR A 100 -29.79 -15.60 1.46
CA THR A 100 -28.70 -16.16 2.26
C THR A 100 -27.34 -16.00 1.58
N PHE A 101 -27.28 -16.19 0.26
CA PHE A 101 -26.03 -16.09 -0.49
C PHE A 101 -25.52 -14.64 -0.61
N ILE A 102 -26.41 -13.67 -0.82
CA ILE A 102 -26.07 -12.23 -0.95
C ILE A 102 -25.85 -11.53 0.38
N ASN A 103 -26.43 -12.02 1.47
CA ASN A 103 -26.19 -11.51 2.82
C ASN A 103 -24.83 -11.99 3.36
N HIS A 104 -23.76 -11.52 2.72
CA HIS A 104 -22.40 -11.95 2.98
C HIS A 104 -21.44 -10.75 3.07
N TYR A 105 -20.33 -10.94 3.78
CA TYR A 105 -19.35 -9.88 4.03
C TYR A 105 -18.57 -9.47 2.77
N ASP A 106 -18.36 -10.44 1.87
CA ASP A 106 -17.80 -10.28 0.52
C ASP A 106 -18.91 -10.17 -0.54
N ALA A 107 -18.57 -9.60 -1.69
CA ALA A 107 -19.45 -9.50 -2.85
C ALA A 107 -19.85 -10.88 -3.42
N SER A 108 -20.97 -10.91 -4.13
CA SER A 108 -21.56 -12.11 -4.73
C SER A 108 -21.76 -11.93 -6.23
N ILE A 109 -21.33 -12.90 -7.03
CA ILE A 109 -21.56 -12.95 -8.48
C ILE A 109 -22.58 -14.04 -8.77
N ILE A 110 -23.73 -13.65 -9.31
CA ILE A 110 -24.88 -14.55 -9.48
C ILE A 110 -25.28 -14.58 -10.95
N GLY A 111 -25.17 -15.75 -11.58
CA GLY A 111 -25.72 -15.97 -12.90
C GLY A 111 -27.21 -16.30 -12.84
N VAL A 112 -28.03 -15.64 -13.64
CA VAL A 112 -29.47 -15.87 -13.73
C VAL A 112 -29.78 -16.32 -15.14
N PHE A 113 -30.18 -17.59 -15.30
CA PHE A 113 -30.31 -18.26 -16.60
C PHE A 113 -31.70 -18.86 -16.77
N SER A 114 -32.11 -19.11 -18.01
CA SER A 114 -33.47 -19.59 -18.34
C SER A 114 -33.69 -21.08 -18.08
N GLY A 115 -32.63 -21.85 -17.89
CA GLY A 115 -32.71 -23.29 -17.72
C GLY A 115 -31.33 -23.94 -17.50
N THR A 116 -31.34 -25.22 -17.14
CA THR A 116 -30.11 -25.99 -16.87
C THR A 116 -29.32 -26.34 -18.14
N ASP A 117 -29.94 -26.20 -19.31
CA ASP A 117 -29.39 -26.42 -20.65
C ASP A 117 -28.85 -25.14 -21.32
N SER A 118 -28.93 -24.00 -20.63
CA SER A 118 -28.45 -22.72 -21.14
C SER A 118 -26.94 -22.75 -21.47
N SER A 119 -26.60 -22.33 -22.69
CA SER A 119 -25.20 -22.16 -23.10
C SER A 119 -24.48 -21.09 -22.27
N HIS A 120 -25.19 -20.04 -21.84
CA HIS A 120 -24.64 -19.01 -20.95
C HIS A 120 -24.35 -19.57 -19.55
N LEU A 121 -25.20 -20.46 -19.03
CA LEU A 121 -24.90 -21.17 -17.77
C LEU A 121 -23.60 -21.98 -17.89
N SER A 122 -23.40 -22.70 -19.00
CA SER A 122 -22.17 -23.46 -19.21
C SER A 122 -20.91 -22.58 -19.19
N GLU A 123 -20.92 -21.46 -19.91
CA GLU A 123 -19.81 -20.49 -19.91
C GLU A 123 -19.60 -19.83 -18.54
N PHE A 124 -20.68 -19.51 -17.82
CA PHE A 124 -20.61 -19.00 -16.46
C PHE A 124 -19.95 -19.97 -15.50
N LEU A 125 -20.33 -21.25 -15.54
CA LEU A 125 -19.75 -22.29 -14.69
C LEU A 125 -18.25 -22.48 -14.99
N ARG A 126 -17.84 -22.42 -16.26
CA ARG A 126 -16.42 -22.44 -16.64
C ARG A 126 -15.66 -21.25 -16.05
N ALA A 127 -16.23 -20.05 -16.10
CA ALA A 127 -15.63 -18.86 -15.52
C ALA A 127 -15.57 -18.94 -13.98
N ALA A 128 -16.64 -19.41 -13.34
CA ALA A 128 -16.70 -19.62 -11.89
C ALA A 128 -15.62 -20.60 -11.43
N ALA A 129 -15.40 -21.70 -12.15
CA ALA A 129 -14.34 -22.67 -11.85
C ALA A 129 -12.93 -22.05 -11.84
N LEU A 130 -12.68 -21.06 -12.72
CA LEU A 130 -11.40 -20.36 -12.81
C LEU A 130 -11.25 -19.21 -11.80
N LEU A 131 -12.35 -18.66 -11.30
CA LEU A 131 -12.37 -17.41 -10.52
C LEU A 131 -12.81 -17.61 -9.05
N ARG A 132 -13.29 -18.80 -8.68
CA ARG A 132 -13.82 -19.15 -7.35
C ARG A 132 -12.87 -18.91 -6.18
N GLU A 133 -11.56 -18.89 -6.44
CA GLU A 133 -10.55 -18.61 -5.41
C GLU A 133 -10.60 -17.14 -4.96
N GLN A 134 -11.07 -16.24 -5.83
CA GLN A 134 -11.09 -14.81 -5.58
C GLN A 134 -12.49 -14.28 -5.30
N PHE A 135 -13.53 -14.93 -5.85
CA PHE A 135 -14.90 -14.43 -5.73
C PHE A 135 -15.90 -15.54 -5.46
N ARG A 136 -17.06 -15.15 -4.92
CA ARG A 136 -18.15 -16.06 -4.59
C ARG A 136 -19.14 -16.12 -5.76
N PHE A 137 -19.31 -17.31 -6.33
CA PHE A 137 -20.23 -17.54 -7.44
C PHE A 137 -21.45 -18.33 -6.99
N ALA A 138 -22.60 -17.92 -7.49
CA ALA A 138 -23.84 -18.68 -7.46
C ALA A 138 -24.55 -18.59 -8.80
N HIS A 139 -25.51 -19.46 -9.06
CA HIS A 139 -26.34 -19.41 -10.24
C HIS A 139 -27.75 -19.90 -9.93
N THR A 140 -28.70 -19.49 -10.76
CA THR A 140 -30.04 -20.06 -10.80
C THR A 140 -30.43 -20.34 -12.25
N ALA A 141 -31.19 -21.41 -12.44
CA ALA A 141 -31.84 -21.75 -13.71
C ALA A 141 -33.30 -21.27 -13.76
N ASP A 142 -33.68 -20.34 -12.87
CA ASP A 142 -35.00 -19.71 -12.84
C ASP A 142 -34.87 -18.19 -12.88
N LEU A 143 -35.29 -17.57 -13.99
CA LEU A 143 -35.28 -16.11 -14.17
C LEU A 143 -36.14 -15.38 -13.12
N ASN A 144 -37.11 -16.05 -12.49
CA ASN A 144 -37.98 -15.45 -11.49
C ASN A 144 -37.21 -14.96 -10.26
N LEU A 145 -36.13 -15.65 -9.85
CA LEU A 145 -35.29 -15.23 -8.73
C LEU A 145 -34.58 -13.89 -8.98
N GLY A 146 -34.40 -13.50 -10.25
CA GLY A 146 -33.79 -12.23 -10.63
C GLY A 146 -34.78 -11.06 -10.76
N LYS A 147 -36.10 -11.32 -10.79
CA LYS A 147 -37.09 -10.30 -11.17
C LYS A 147 -37.06 -9.06 -10.29
N ASN A 148 -36.85 -9.23 -8.98
CA ASN A 148 -36.76 -8.12 -8.02
C ASN A 148 -35.52 -7.23 -8.24
N TYR A 149 -34.56 -7.67 -9.04
CA TYR A 149 -33.34 -6.95 -9.40
C TYR A 149 -33.36 -6.48 -10.86
N GLY A 150 -34.54 -6.42 -11.48
CA GLY A 150 -34.72 -5.92 -12.85
C GLY A 150 -34.33 -6.91 -13.95
N VAL A 151 -34.16 -8.20 -13.62
CA VAL A 151 -33.80 -9.21 -14.61
C VAL A 151 -34.99 -9.54 -15.52
N THR A 152 -34.80 -9.35 -16.83
CA THR A 152 -35.79 -9.64 -17.88
C THR A 152 -35.33 -10.71 -18.87
N SER A 153 -34.02 -10.99 -18.91
CA SER A 153 -33.37 -12.01 -19.74
C SER A 153 -32.21 -12.62 -18.97
N GLU A 154 -31.54 -13.63 -19.53
CA GLU A 154 -30.34 -14.19 -18.92
C GLU A 154 -29.27 -13.12 -18.71
N CYS A 155 -28.65 -13.10 -17.53
CA CYS A 155 -27.66 -12.09 -17.16
C CYS A 155 -26.77 -12.56 -16.01
N VAL A 156 -25.77 -11.75 -15.66
CA VAL A 156 -25.01 -11.90 -14.41
C VAL A 156 -25.24 -10.68 -13.52
N LEU A 157 -25.55 -10.91 -12.25
CA LEU A 157 -25.69 -9.89 -11.23
C LEU A 157 -24.43 -9.86 -10.35
N LEU A 158 -23.90 -8.67 -10.09
CA LEU A 158 -22.88 -8.44 -9.07
C LEU A 158 -23.50 -7.71 -7.90
N PHE A 159 -23.60 -8.38 -6.76
CA PHE A 159 -24.03 -7.80 -5.49
C PHE A 159 -22.82 -7.35 -4.69
N ARG A 160 -22.76 -6.07 -4.36
CA ARG A 160 -21.77 -5.54 -3.41
C ARG A 160 -22.18 -5.92 -1.97
N PRO A 161 -21.22 -6.00 -1.03
CA PRO A 161 -21.53 -6.37 0.36
C PRO A 161 -22.61 -5.47 0.96
N PRO A 162 -23.69 -6.00 1.56
CA PRO A 162 -24.77 -5.20 2.12
C PRO A 162 -24.31 -4.18 3.17
N ARG A 163 -23.27 -4.52 3.95
CA ARG A 163 -22.64 -3.60 4.93
C ARG A 163 -22.10 -2.31 4.31
N LEU A 164 -21.80 -2.31 3.01
CA LEU A 164 -21.29 -1.18 2.23
C LEU A 164 -22.39 -0.48 1.41
N SER A 165 -23.64 -0.91 1.51
CA SER A 165 -24.77 -0.27 0.84
C SER A 165 -24.83 1.21 1.20
N ASN A 166 -25.09 2.04 0.20
CA ASN A 166 -25.06 3.49 0.31
C ASN A 166 -25.89 4.12 -0.81
N LYS A 167 -26.10 5.44 -0.74
CA LYS A 167 -26.95 6.19 -1.69
C LYS A 167 -26.20 6.78 -2.90
N PHE A 168 -24.89 6.57 -2.98
CA PHE A 168 -24.04 7.21 -4.00
C PHE A 168 -23.74 6.29 -5.17
N GLU A 169 -24.06 5.00 -5.06
CA GLU A 169 -23.89 4.00 -6.10
C GLU A 169 -24.87 2.84 -5.92
N GLU A 170 -25.19 2.15 -7.01
CA GLU A 170 -26.01 0.96 -6.98
C GLU A 170 -25.33 -0.17 -6.18
N SER A 171 -26.14 -0.91 -5.42
CA SER A 171 -25.66 -2.10 -4.67
C SER A 171 -25.61 -3.35 -5.55
N VAL A 172 -26.33 -3.36 -6.67
CA VAL A 172 -26.40 -4.45 -7.63
C VAL A 172 -26.08 -3.90 -9.01
N VAL A 173 -25.14 -4.54 -9.71
CA VAL A 173 -24.79 -4.20 -11.08
C VAL A 173 -25.18 -5.36 -12.00
N VAL A 174 -25.90 -5.05 -13.08
CA VAL A 174 -26.38 -6.05 -14.04
C VAL A 174 -25.42 -6.11 -15.24
N PHE A 175 -25.01 -7.31 -15.61
CA PHE A 175 -24.20 -7.61 -16.78
C PHE A 175 -25.05 -8.33 -17.83
N THR A 176 -25.26 -7.66 -18.96
CA THR A 176 -26.05 -8.16 -20.09
C THR A 176 -25.24 -8.31 -21.37
N ASP A 177 -23.93 -8.03 -21.34
CA ASP A 177 -23.06 -8.21 -22.52
C ASP A 177 -22.84 -9.71 -22.82
N TYR A 178 -22.25 -9.98 -23.98
CA TYR A 178 -21.89 -11.33 -24.39
C TYR A 178 -21.00 -12.04 -23.35
N LEU A 179 -21.50 -13.14 -22.80
CA LEU A 179 -20.88 -13.84 -21.70
C LEU A 179 -19.73 -14.73 -22.17
N THR A 180 -18.52 -14.38 -21.73
CA THR A 180 -17.30 -15.17 -21.87
C THR A 180 -16.51 -15.07 -20.57
N ILE A 181 -15.54 -15.96 -20.36
CA ILE A 181 -14.60 -15.85 -19.22
C ILE A 181 -13.92 -14.48 -19.20
N GLY A 182 -13.53 -13.95 -20.36
CA GLY A 182 -12.84 -12.67 -20.50
C GLY A 182 -13.72 -11.46 -20.19
N SER A 183 -14.94 -11.43 -20.74
CA SER A 183 -15.91 -10.35 -20.48
C SER A 183 -16.38 -10.36 -19.03
N LEU A 184 -16.65 -11.53 -18.44
CA LEU A 184 -17.02 -11.64 -17.03
C LEU A 184 -15.89 -11.20 -16.09
N ARG A 185 -14.64 -11.60 -16.36
CA ARG A 185 -13.47 -11.16 -15.57
C ARG A 185 -13.32 -9.63 -15.62
N ARG A 186 -13.50 -9.02 -16.78
CA ARG A 186 -13.48 -7.56 -16.97
C ARG A 186 -14.60 -6.89 -16.19
N PHE A 187 -15.83 -7.41 -16.32
CA PHE A 187 -17.00 -6.92 -15.60
C PHE A 187 -16.78 -6.93 -14.09
N ILE A 188 -16.32 -8.05 -13.51
CA ILE A 188 -16.03 -8.15 -12.07
C ILE A 188 -14.97 -7.12 -11.68
N ARG A 189 -13.84 -7.07 -12.39
CA ARG A 189 -12.75 -6.14 -12.10
C ARG A 189 -13.22 -4.68 -12.06
N ASP A 190 -14.10 -4.29 -12.99
CA ASP A 190 -14.49 -2.90 -13.17
C ASP A 190 -15.60 -2.47 -12.19
N HIS A 191 -16.40 -3.40 -11.65
CA HIS A 191 -17.59 -3.07 -10.86
C HIS A 191 -17.56 -3.54 -9.41
N LEU A 192 -16.71 -4.51 -9.04
CA LEU A 192 -16.70 -5.17 -7.73
C LEU A 192 -16.58 -4.19 -6.55
N TYR A 193 -15.64 -3.26 -6.63
CA TYR A 193 -15.27 -2.41 -5.50
C TYR A 193 -16.12 -1.16 -5.35
N GLY A 194 -16.77 -0.72 -6.44
CA GLY A 194 -17.53 0.53 -6.45
C GLY A 194 -16.66 1.77 -6.27
N LEU A 195 -17.32 2.86 -5.88
CA LEU A 195 -16.72 4.19 -5.75
C LEU A 195 -15.74 4.27 -4.58
N CYS A 196 -16.07 3.64 -3.45
CA CYS A 196 -15.31 3.73 -2.21
C CYS A 196 -15.30 2.41 -1.44
N PRO A 197 -14.51 1.40 -1.84
CA PRO A 197 -14.37 0.14 -1.11
C PRO A 197 -13.77 0.31 0.30
N HIS A 198 -14.01 -0.71 1.14
CA HIS A 198 -13.23 -0.96 2.34
C HIS A 198 -11.89 -1.62 1.92
N MET A 199 -10.80 -0.89 2.05
CA MET A 199 -9.45 -1.41 1.86
C MET A 199 -9.00 -2.18 3.10
N THR A 200 -8.61 -3.44 2.89
CA THR A 200 -8.02 -4.33 3.90
C THR A 200 -6.61 -4.70 3.46
N VAL A 201 -5.83 -5.31 4.34
CA VAL A 201 -4.47 -5.79 4.01
C VAL A 201 -4.50 -6.75 2.81
N GLU A 202 -5.54 -7.58 2.68
CA GLU A 202 -5.67 -8.59 1.63
C GLU A 202 -5.98 -8.01 0.24
N ASN A 203 -6.69 -6.88 0.18
CA ASN A 203 -7.13 -6.28 -1.09
C ASN A 203 -6.36 -5.01 -1.48
N ARG A 204 -5.52 -4.48 -0.58
CA ARG A 204 -4.73 -3.26 -0.73
C ARG A 204 -4.00 -3.16 -2.07
N ASP A 205 -3.24 -4.19 -2.42
CA ASP A 205 -2.38 -4.16 -3.61
C ASP A 205 -3.22 -4.15 -4.90
N ARG A 206 -4.44 -4.72 -4.86
CA ARG A 206 -5.38 -4.68 -5.98
C ARG A 206 -6.00 -3.30 -6.17
N LEU A 207 -6.19 -2.55 -5.08
CA LEU A 207 -6.73 -1.18 -5.13
C LEU A 207 -5.65 -0.17 -5.56
N ARG A 208 -4.39 -0.41 -5.21
CA ARG A 208 -3.25 0.49 -5.50
C ARG A 208 -2.68 0.41 -6.91
N VAL A 209 -3.29 -0.38 -7.80
CA VAL A 209 -2.96 -0.36 -9.24
C VAL A 209 -3.43 0.92 -9.94
N ARG A 210 -4.14 1.80 -9.23
CA ARG A 210 -4.65 3.10 -9.66
C ARG A 210 -4.28 4.16 -8.63
N ASP A 211 -4.46 5.43 -8.99
CA ASP A 211 -4.40 6.50 -8.01
C ASP A 211 -5.52 6.30 -6.99
N LEU A 212 -5.15 6.30 -5.71
CA LEU A 212 -6.03 5.91 -4.62
C LEU A 212 -5.96 6.95 -3.50
N LEU A 213 -7.11 7.55 -3.21
CA LEU A 213 -7.35 8.28 -1.97
C LEU A 213 -7.86 7.31 -0.92
N THR A 214 -7.25 7.32 0.26
CA THR A 214 -7.71 6.52 1.39
C THR A 214 -7.98 7.41 2.60
N ALA A 215 -9.17 7.25 3.20
CA ALA A 215 -9.47 7.80 4.51
C ALA A 215 -9.31 6.71 5.59
N TYR A 216 -8.44 6.96 6.57
CA TYR A 216 -8.11 6.05 7.66
C TYR A 216 -8.75 6.52 8.96
N TYR A 217 -9.53 5.66 9.61
CA TYR A 217 -10.17 5.92 10.91
C TYR A 217 -10.45 4.59 11.62
N ASP A 218 -11.10 4.60 12.79
CA ASP A 218 -11.52 3.37 13.48
C ASP A 218 -12.68 2.69 12.74
N LEU A 219 -12.33 2.01 11.64
CA LEU A 219 -13.27 1.33 10.75
C LEU A 219 -13.48 -0.10 11.25
N ASP A 220 -14.64 -0.35 11.83
CA ASP A 220 -15.02 -1.66 12.34
C ASP A 220 -16.46 -2.00 11.94
N TYR A 221 -16.61 -2.83 10.91
CA TYR A 221 -17.93 -3.30 10.45
C TYR A 221 -18.51 -4.43 11.31
N HIS A 222 -17.74 -5.01 12.24
CA HIS A 222 -18.21 -6.06 13.15
C HIS A 222 -18.86 -5.46 14.39
N HIS A 223 -18.25 -4.43 14.99
CA HIS A 223 -18.73 -3.82 16.23
C HIS A 223 -19.32 -2.42 16.05
N ASN A 224 -18.93 -1.68 15.00
CA ASN A 224 -19.34 -0.28 14.80
C ASN A 224 -19.68 0.06 13.34
N ALA A 225 -20.60 -0.69 12.73
CA ALA A 225 -21.02 -0.45 11.34
C ALA A 225 -21.59 0.96 11.11
N ARG A 226 -22.30 1.53 12.11
CA ARG A 226 -22.89 2.87 12.03
C ARG A 226 -21.82 3.96 11.95
N GLY A 227 -20.82 3.93 12.84
CA GLY A 227 -19.68 4.84 12.79
C GLY A 227 -18.85 4.65 11.52
N SER A 228 -18.65 3.39 11.12
CA SER A 228 -17.94 3.06 9.89
C SER A 228 -18.58 3.69 8.65
N ASN A 229 -19.90 3.56 8.52
CA ASN A 229 -20.63 4.16 7.40
C ASN A 229 -20.80 5.68 7.55
N TYR A 230 -20.78 6.24 8.77
CA TYR A 230 -20.87 7.69 8.99
C TYR A 230 -19.73 8.44 8.29
N TRP A 231 -18.49 7.98 8.44
CA TRP A 231 -17.32 8.58 7.81
C TRP A 231 -17.21 8.23 6.33
N ARG A 232 -17.39 6.95 5.97
CA ARG A 232 -17.39 6.50 4.57
C ARG A 232 -18.37 7.30 3.71
N ASN A 233 -19.60 7.53 4.19
CA ASN A 233 -20.60 8.28 3.44
C ASN A 233 -20.20 9.74 3.19
N ARG A 234 -19.37 10.35 4.04
CA ARG A 234 -18.85 11.71 3.82
C ARG A 234 -17.75 11.74 2.77
N VAL A 235 -16.86 10.76 2.82
CA VAL A 235 -15.86 10.54 1.77
C VAL A 235 -16.55 10.33 0.42
N MET A 236 -17.58 9.46 0.37
CA MET A 236 -18.35 9.21 -0.85
C MET A 236 -19.14 10.43 -1.34
N LYS A 237 -19.73 11.22 -0.43
CA LYS A 237 -20.45 12.45 -0.78
C LYS A 237 -19.55 13.40 -1.56
N VAL A 238 -18.33 13.64 -1.09
CA VAL A 238 -17.38 14.50 -1.80
C VAL A 238 -16.82 13.78 -3.03
N GLY A 239 -16.37 12.54 -2.88
CA GLY A 239 -15.71 11.77 -3.94
C GLY A 239 -16.60 11.50 -5.16
N SER A 240 -17.92 11.42 -5.00
CA SER A 240 -18.86 11.26 -6.11
C SER A 240 -18.79 12.39 -7.14
N ASN A 241 -18.45 13.62 -6.70
CA ASN A 241 -18.25 14.76 -7.60
C ASN A 241 -16.97 14.64 -8.46
N TYR A 242 -16.10 13.70 -8.13
CA TYR A 242 -14.83 13.44 -8.81
C TYR A 242 -14.82 12.08 -9.52
N ALA A 243 -15.97 11.40 -9.59
CA ALA A 243 -16.11 10.13 -10.30
C ALA A 243 -15.64 10.28 -11.76
N GLY A 244 -14.86 9.32 -12.25
CA GLY A 244 -14.32 9.34 -13.61
C GLY A 244 -13.06 10.20 -13.81
N ARG A 245 -12.59 10.96 -12.81
CA ARG A 245 -11.36 11.77 -12.92
C ARG A 245 -10.05 11.00 -12.69
N GLY A 246 -10.10 9.67 -12.72
CA GLY A 246 -8.92 8.81 -12.57
C GLY A 246 -8.44 8.57 -11.13
N LEU A 247 -9.12 9.13 -10.12
CA LEU A 247 -8.85 8.86 -8.70
C LEU A 247 -9.90 7.90 -8.13
N MET A 248 -9.44 6.80 -7.54
CA MET A 248 -10.28 5.89 -6.77
C MET A 248 -10.31 6.33 -5.31
N PHE A 249 -11.44 6.13 -4.62
CA PHE A 249 -11.57 6.43 -3.19
C PHE A 249 -11.60 5.13 -2.41
N SER A 250 -11.18 5.14 -1.14
CA SER A 250 -11.33 4.01 -0.25
C SER A 250 -11.34 4.45 1.21
N VAL A 251 -11.78 3.56 2.09
CA VAL A 251 -11.68 3.72 3.53
C VAL A 251 -10.94 2.52 4.13
N ALA A 252 -10.17 2.73 5.17
CA ALA A 252 -9.39 1.67 5.82
C ALA A 252 -9.37 1.83 7.34
N ASN A 253 -9.18 0.72 8.05
CA ASN A 253 -8.96 0.76 9.49
C ASN A 253 -7.57 1.36 9.78
N LYS A 254 -7.50 2.39 10.61
CA LYS A 254 -6.24 3.05 11.00
C LYS A 254 -5.26 2.07 11.65
N LYS A 255 -5.73 1.17 12.51
CA LYS A 255 -4.90 0.23 13.29
C LYS A 255 -4.23 -0.80 12.38
N ASP A 256 -4.94 -1.30 11.37
CA ASP A 256 -4.41 -2.28 10.41
C ASP A 256 -3.28 -1.71 9.53
N PHE A 257 -3.24 -0.39 9.38
CA PHE A 257 -2.31 0.32 8.50
C PHE A 257 -1.39 1.29 9.26
N LEU A 258 -1.26 1.16 10.59
CA LEU A 258 -0.54 2.12 11.42
C LEU A 258 0.93 2.27 11.00
N SER A 259 1.65 1.16 10.81
CA SER A 259 3.04 1.21 10.38
C SER A 259 3.20 1.88 9.01
N GLU A 260 2.26 1.66 8.09
CA GLU A 260 2.29 2.34 6.80
C GLU A 260 2.01 3.83 6.94
N LEU A 261 1.05 4.24 7.77
CA LEU A 261 0.78 5.65 8.02
C LEU A 261 2.00 6.36 8.60
N GLU A 262 2.72 5.71 9.50
CA GLU A 262 3.96 6.22 10.10
C GLU A 262 5.09 6.28 9.07
N ASP A 263 5.42 5.15 8.44
CA ASP A 263 6.59 5.02 7.57
C ASP A 263 6.41 5.77 6.24
N ASP A 264 5.22 5.72 5.65
CA ASP A 264 4.99 6.26 4.31
C ASP A 264 4.43 7.67 4.31
N PHE A 265 3.73 8.10 5.35
CA PHE A 265 3.03 9.39 5.39
C PHE A 265 3.39 10.25 6.60
N GLY A 266 4.23 9.77 7.52
CA GLY A 266 4.61 10.51 8.73
C GLY A 266 3.44 10.76 9.67
N LEU A 267 2.39 9.96 9.57
CA LEU A 267 1.16 10.07 10.35
C LEU A 267 1.16 8.99 11.44
N GLY A 268 1.44 9.39 12.68
CA GLY A 268 1.44 8.49 13.84
C GLY A 268 0.13 8.46 14.63
N THR A 269 0.21 7.96 15.87
CA THR A 269 -0.86 8.00 16.86
C THR A 269 -0.99 9.41 17.47
N SER A 270 -1.33 10.43 16.69
CA SER A 270 -1.77 11.70 17.26
C SER A 270 -3.21 11.59 17.79
N ASP A 271 -3.45 12.22 18.95
CA ASP A 271 -4.63 12.14 19.84
C ASP A 271 -5.99 12.59 19.25
N GLY A 272 -6.10 12.71 17.92
CA GLY A 272 -7.35 13.01 17.22
C GLY A 272 -8.20 11.76 16.96
N GLU A 273 -8.38 10.88 17.95
CA GLU A 273 -8.83 9.48 17.82
C GLU A 273 -10.11 9.25 16.98
N GLU A 274 -10.96 10.26 16.80
CA GLU A 274 -12.22 10.12 16.05
C GLU A 274 -12.18 10.55 14.57
N LEU A 275 -11.25 11.42 14.17
CA LEU A 275 -11.30 12.04 12.84
C LEU A 275 -10.51 11.23 11.79
N PRO A 276 -11.03 11.10 10.55
CA PRO A 276 -10.30 10.44 9.48
C PRO A 276 -9.03 11.17 9.05
N PHE A 277 -7.93 10.43 8.90
CA PHE A 277 -6.74 10.88 8.17
C PHE A 277 -6.91 10.58 6.69
N VAL A 278 -6.63 11.55 5.82
CA VAL A 278 -6.80 11.38 4.37
C VAL A 278 -5.45 11.46 3.68
N THR A 279 -5.14 10.43 2.88
CA THR A 279 -3.94 10.40 2.05
C THR A 279 -4.29 10.03 0.61
N ILE A 280 -3.41 10.40 -0.33
CA ILE A 280 -3.45 9.93 -1.71
C ILE A 280 -2.12 9.24 -2.02
N ARG A 281 -2.19 8.04 -2.60
CA ARG A 281 -1.07 7.38 -3.25
C ARG A 281 -1.39 7.21 -4.74
N THR A 282 -0.55 7.80 -5.59
CA THR A 282 -0.66 7.61 -7.05
C THR A 282 -0.11 6.25 -7.47
N LYS A 283 -0.49 5.76 -8.65
CA LYS A 283 0.08 4.53 -9.24
C LYS A 283 1.60 4.62 -9.47
N LEU A 284 2.16 5.83 -9.52
CA LEU A 284 3.60 6.09 -9.63
C LEU A 284 4.31 6.11 -8.27
N GLY A 285 3.56 5.95 -7.17
CA GLY A 285 4.11 5.98 -5.81
C GLY A 285 4.21 7.37 -5.20
N HIS A 286 3.82 8.45 -5.89
CA HIS A 286 3.72 9.77 -5.26
C HIS A 286 2.67 9.76 -4.14
N LYS A 287 3.03 10.35 -3.01
CA LYS A 287 2.24 10.39 -1.78
C LYS A 287 1.80 11.82 -1.50
N TYR A 288 0.57 12.01 -1.03
CA TYR A 288 0.04 13.30 -0.59
C TYR A 288 -0.78 13.09 0.68
N THR A 289 -0.72 14.06 1.59
CA THR A 289 -1.41 14.00 2.87
C THR A 289 -2.25 15.25 3.07
N MET A 290 -3.51 15.08 3.47
CA MET A 290 -4.38 16.20 3.84
C MET A 290 -3.90 16.79 5.17
N ARG A 291 -3.44 18.04 5.16
CA ARG A 291 -2.94 18.74 6.35
C ARG A 291 -4.07 19.31 7.22
N GLU A 292 -5.17 19.74 6.61
CA GLU A 292 -6.36 20.22 7.31
C GLU A 292 -7.10 19.05 7.97
N GLU A 293 -7.68 19.26 9.16
CA GLU A 293 -8.52 18.24 9.80
C GLU A 293 -9.77 17.92 8.96
N PHE A 294 -10.24 16.67 9.05
CA PHE A 294 -11.43 16.26 8.33
C PHE A 294 -12.69 16.92 8.90
N THR A 295 -13.37 17.75 8.10
CA THR A 295 -14.61 18.42 8.52
C THR A 295 -15.83 17.54 8.24
N ARG A 296 -16.79 17.54 9.17
CA ARG A 296 -18.02 16.71 9.05
C ARG A 296 -18.91 17.10 7.87
N ASP A 297 -18.75 18.28 7.30
CA ASP A 297 -19.46 18.73 6.09
C ASP A 297 -18.76 18.33 4.78
N GLY A 298 -17.50 17.88 4.85
CA GLY A 298 -16.68 17.46 3.72
C GLY A 298 -15.91 18.60 3.05
N GLN A 299 -15.96 19.83 3.55
CA GLN A 299 -15.31 20.98 2.92
C GLN A 299 -13.78 20.87 2.90
N SER A 300 -13.15 20.38 3.98
CA SER A 300 -11.69 20.21 3.99
C SER A 300 -11.23 19.16 2.98
N LEU A 301 -11.94 18.03 2.89
CA LEU A 301 -11.70 17.02 1.84
C LEU A 301 -11.91 17.60 0.44
N GLN A 302 -12.92 18.46 0.25
CA GLN A 302 -13.17 19.10 -1.04
C GLN A 302 -12.00 20.00 -1.45
N ARG A 303 -11.53 20.89 -0.57
CA ARG A 303 -10.37 21.76 -0.84
C ARG A 303 -9.12 20.95 -1.17
N PHE A 304 -8.86 19.90 -0.39
CA PHE A 304 -7.74 18.99 -0.63
C PHE A 304 -7.80 18.35 -2.03
N LEU A 305 -8.97 17.90 -2.47
CA LEU A 305 -9.16 17.36 -3.81
C LEU A 305 -9.03 18.42 -4.90
N GLU A 306 -9.55 19.63 -4.69
CA GLU A 306 -9.39 20.76 -5.62
C GLU A 306 -7.91 21.09 -5.83
N ASP A 307 -7.12 21.14 -4.76
CA ASP A 307 -5.68 21.36 -4.82
C ASP A 307 -4.93 20.20 -5.47
N TYR A 308 -5.33 18.95 -5.18
CA TYR A 308 -4.75 17.76 -5.81
C TYR A 308 -4.93 17.80 -7.33
N PHE A 309 -6.17 17.96 -7.80
CA PHE A 309 -6.47 17.98 -9.23
C PHE A 309 -5.95 19.23 -9.96
N ALA A 310 -5.67 20.32 -9.23
CA ALA A 310 -5.01 21.50 -9.77
C ALA A 310 -3.47 21.42 -9.72
N GLY A 311 -2.89 20.35 -9.17
CA GLY A 311 -1.43 20.21 -9.04
C GLY A 311 -0.79 21.16 -8.04
N ARG A 312 -1.56 21.69 -7.08
CA ARG A 312 -1.10 22.65 -6.06
C ARG A 312 -0.53 21.98 -4.81
N LEU A 313 -0.81 20.69 -4.61
CA LEU A 313 -0.28 19.96 -3.46
C LEU A 313 1.20 19.61 -3.64
N LYS A 314 1.99 19.86 -2.59
CA LYS A 314 3.34 19.29 -2.48
C LYS A 314 3.24 17.80 -2.17
N ARG A 315 4.08 16.99 -2.82
CA ARG A 315 4.25 15.57 -2.50
C ARG A 315 4.72 15.45 -1.05
N TYR A 316 4.22 14.46 -0.34
CA TYR A 316 4.77 14.06 0.95
C TYR A 316 6.17 13.49 0.73
N VAL A 317 7.08 13.93 1.59
CA VAL A 317 8.49 13.55 1.64
C VAL A 317 8.79 13.31 3.12
N LYS A 318 9.42 12.18 3.46
CA LYS A 318 9.83 11.91 4.85
C LYS A 318 10.80 13.01 5.27
N SER A 319 10.47 13.73 6.33
CA SER A 319 11.28 14.83 6.84
C SER A 319 11.26 14.84 8.35
N GLU A 320 12.41 15.09 8.97
CA GLU A 320 12.44 15.56 10.36
C GLU A 320 11.76 16.93 10.46
N PRO A 321 11.29 17.33 11.66
CA PRO A 321 10.75 18.67 11.89
C PRO A 321 11.77 19.75 11.53
N VAL A 322 11.29 20.83 10.91
CA VAL A 322 12.13 22.00 10.62
C VAL A 322 12.66 22.57 11.93
N PRO A 323 14.00 22.73 12.10
CA PRO A 323 14.58 23.26 13.32
C PRO A 323 14.08 24.69 13.62
N GLU A 324 13.61 24.95 14.86
CA GLU A 324 13.15 26.29 15.28
C GLU A 324 14.24 27.37 15.17
N LYS A 325 15.51 26.97 15.31
CA LYS A 325 16.69 27.84 15.17
C LYS A 325 17.74 27.14 14.33
N ASN A 326 18.08 27.76 13.20
CA ASN A 326 19.08 27.23 12.27
C ASN A 326 20.28 28.21 12.08
N SER A 327 20.73 28.81 13.18
CA SER A 327 21.83 29.79 13.19
C SER A 327 23.19 29.19 13.51
N ALA A 328 23.32 27.87 13.50
CA ALA A 328 24.60 27.19 13.72
C ALA A 328 25.52 27.40 12.52
N ALA A 329 26.84 27.35 12.74
CA ALA A 329 27.84 27.46 11.67
C ALA A 329 27.58 26.43 10.55
N VAL A 330 27.24 25.19 10.93
CA VAL A 330 26.72 24.19 10.00
C VAL A 330 25.19 24.20 10.06
N GLN A 331 24.54 24.64 8.99
CA GLN A 331 23.08 24.65 8.90
C GLN A 331 22.52 23.23 8.85
N VAL A 332 21.49 22.97 9.63
CA VAL A 332 20.74 21.71 9.59
C VAL A 332 19.70 21.81 8.49
N VAL A 333 19.75 20.88 7.55
CA VAL A 333 18.79 20.74 6.46
C VAL A 333 17.95 19.50 6.72
N VAL A 334 16.64 19.63 6.55
CA VAL A 334 15.69 18.52 6.54
C VAL A 334 15.05 18.46 5.15
N ALA A 335 14.36 17.38 4.82
CA ALA A 335 13.79 17.24 3.47
C ALA A 335 12.84 18.39 3.09
N GLU A 336 12.07 18.94 4.04
CA GLU A 336 11.18 20.08 3.78
C GLU A 336 11.93 21.39 3.45
N THR A 337 13.14 21.61 3.98
CA THR A 337 13.93 22.83 3.75
C THR A 337 15.03 22.66 2.71
N PHE A 338 15.16 21.47 2.12
CA PHE A 338 16.25 21.18 1.21
C PHE A 338 16.26 22.11 -0.01
N ASP A 339 15.11 22.32 -0.64
CA ASP A 339 15.02 23.20 -1.81
C ASP A 339 15.35 24.66 -1.44
N ASP A 340 14.86 25.13 -0.29
CA ASP A 340 15.07 26.52 0.15
C ASP A 340 16.54 26.79 0.54
N VAL A 341 17.27 25.79 1.04
CA VAL A 341 18.66 25.95 1.51
C VAL A 341 19.68 25.49 0.47
N VAL A 342 19.56 24.25 -0.01
CA VAL A 342 20.57 23.64 -0.89
C VAL A 342 20.39 24.09 -2.34
N ASN A 343 19.15 24.26 -2.78
CA ASN A 343 18.81 24.70 -4.14
C ASN A 343 18.62 26.22 -4.27
N ASP A 344 19.02 27.01 -3.27
CA ASP A 344 19.09 28.48 -3.37
C ASP A 344 20.02 28.87 -4.55
N PRO A 345 19.50 29.46 -5.64
CA PRO A 345 20.28 29.73 -6.84
C PRO A 345 21.43 30.71 -6.60
N ASP A 346 21.39 31.48 -5.52
CA ASP A 346 22.35 32.54 -5.18
C ASP A 346 23.43 32.07 -4.18
N LYS A 347 23.49 30.77 -3.88
CA LYS A 347 24.45 30.18 -2.92
C LYS A 347 25.24 29.04 -3.53
N ASP A 348 26.52 28.95 -3.16
CA ASP A 348 27.30 27.71 -3.23
C ASP A 348 27.06 26.91 -1.94
N VAL A 349 26.59 25.67 -2.04
CA VAL A 349 26.19 24.89 -0.85
C VAL A 349 27.00 23.61 -0.76
N LEU A 350 27.74 23.44 0.33
CA LEU A 350 28.33 22.16 0.71
C LEU A 350 27.37 21.44 1.66
N ILE A 351 26.88 20.27 1.27
CA ILE A 351 25.90 19.47 2.03
C ILE A 351 26.51 18.11 2.41
N GLN A 352 26.50 17.80 3.71
CA GLN A 352 26.86 16.50 4.25
C GLN A 352 25.60 15.66 4.52
N PHE A 353 25.46 14.53 3.83
CA PHE A 353 24.50 13.48 4.17
C PHE A 353 25.12 12.53 5.19
N TYR A 354 24.51 12.41 6.37
CA TYR A 354 25.01 11.59 7.47
C TYR A 354 23.94 10.68 8.07
N SER A 355 24.40 9.76 8.92
CA SER A 355 23.55 8.96 9.80
C SER A 355 23.96 9.19 11.26
N PRO A 356 23.02 9.33 12.23
CA PRO A 356 23.35 9.56 13.64
C PRO A 356 24.19 8.44 14.28
N SER A 357 24.09 7.21 13.78
CA SER A 357 24.82 6.04 14.30
C SER A 357 26.20 5.83 13.63
N CYS A 358 26.52 6.57 12.57
CA CYS A 358 27.75 6.41 11.79
C CYS A 358 29.00 6.94 12.53
N PRO A 359 29.99 6.09 12.87
CA PRO A 359 31.21 6.52 13.58
C PRO A 359 32.08 7.49 12.78
N HIS A 360 32.17 7.30 11.46
CA HIS A 360 32.94 8.19 10.58
C HIS A 360 32.33 9.59 10.50
N CYS A 361 31.01 9.68 10.62
CA CYS A 361 30.26 10.94 10.61
C CYS A 361 30.54 11.73 11.89
N LYS A 362 30.52 11.05 13.05
CA LYS A 362 30.89 11.64 14.35
C LYS A 362 32.33 12.15 14.37
N LYS A 363 33.27 11.43 13.73
CA LYS A 363 34.66 11.88 13.58
C LYS A 363 34.82 13.10 12.68
N LEU A 364 33.96 13.25 11.67
CA LEU A 364 34.01 14.37 10.72
C LEU A 364 33.36 15.65 11.27
N GLU A 365 32.40 15.54 12.18
CA GLU A 365 31.67 16.68 12.76
C GLU A 365 32.55 17.86 13.22
N PRO A 366 33.63 17.68 14.01
CA PRO A 366 34.47 18.80 14.43
C PRO A 366 35.16 19.49 13.24
N VAL A 367 35.67 18.72 12.26
CA VAL A 367 36.33 19.25 11.06
C VAL A 367 35.33 20.00 10.18
N TYR A 368 34.12 19.48 10.04
CA TYR A 368 33.07 20.11 9.23
C TYR A 368 32.55 21.42 9.86
N ARG A 369 32.54 21.50 11.20
CA ARG A 369 32.26 22.74 11.91
C ARG A 369 33.38 23.76 11.72
N GLU A 370 34.63 23.35 11.85
CA GLU A 370 35.79 24.23 11.61
C GLU A 370 35.81 24.77 10.18
N LEU A 371 35.42 23.95 9.20
CA LEU A 371 35.23 24.37 7.81
C LEU A 371 34.16 25.47 7.70
N ALA A 372 33.02 25.30 8.35
CA ALA A 372 31.96 26.29 8.35
C ALA A 372 32.41 27.62 8.98
N ASP A 373 33.14 27.55 10.10
CA ASP A 373 33.70 28.74 10.75
C ASP A 373 34.71 29.46 9.85
N ALA A 374 35.56 28.72 9.14
CA ALA A 374 36.54 29.26 8.19
C ALA A 374 35.90 29.96 6.97
N LEU A 375 34.71 29.51 6.57
CA LEU A 375 33.95 30.05 5.42
C LEU A 375 32.90 31.08 5.83
N SER A 376 32.68 31.31 7.13
CA SER A 376 31.63 32.18 7.67
C SER A 376 31.67 33.64 7.21
N SER A 377 32.83 34.13 6.74
CA SER A 377 32.97 35.49 6.18
C SER A 377 32.40 35.64 4.78
N ASP A 378 32.11 34.54 4.08
CA ASP A 378 31.53 34.56 2.75
C ASP A 378 30.03 34.21 2.80
N PRO A 379 29.14 35.21 2.68
CA PRO A 379 27.69 34.97 2.80
C PRO A 379 27.12 34.18 1.62
N SER A 380 27.90 33.95 0.57
CA SER A 380 27.48 33.20 -0.62
C SER A 380 27.73 31.70 -0.48
N ILE A 381 28.40 31.27 0.60
CA ILE A 381 28.70 29.86 0.85
C ILE A 381 27.92 29.38 2.07
N VAL A 382 27.24 28.24 1.92
CA VAL A 382 26.53 27.58 3.00
C VAL A 382 27.16 26.22 3.26
N VAL A 383 27.57 25.98 4.50
CA VAL A 383 27.97 24.64 4.97
C VAL A 383 26.80 24.04 5.73
N SER A 384 26.34 22.87 5.31
CA SER A 384 25.09 22.28 5.77
C SER A 384 25.19 20.77 5.97
N LYS A 385 24.30 20.22 6.79
CA LYS A 385 24.19 18.77 7.00
C LYS A 385 22.75 18.31 7.06
N MET A 386 22.50 17.10 6.57
CA MET A 386 21.19 16.43 6.58
C MET A 386 21.33 14.99 7.07
N ASN A 387 20.47 14.61 8.01
CA ASN A 387 20.32 13.21 8.42
C ASN A 387 19.57 12.45 7.32
N ALA A 388 20.29 11.68 6.52
CA ALA A 388 19.73 10.96 5.38
C ALA A 388 19.08 9.61 5.77
N VAL A 389 19.00 9.27 7.06
CA VAL A 389 18.21 8.13 7.56
C VAL A 389 16.76 8.53 7.81
N ASP A 390 16.57 9.75 8.34
CA ASP A 390 15.26 10.22 8.78
C ASP A 390 14.66 11.30 7.86
N ASN A 391 15.35 11.63 6.77
CA ASN A 391 14.87 12.48 5.70
C ASN A 391 15.04 11.77 4.35
N ASP A 392 14.02 11.84 3.50
CA ASP A 392 14.13 11.40 2.11
C ASP A 392 15.15 12.29 1.39
N VAL A 393 16.08 11.64 0.66
CA VAL A 393 17.13 12.34 -0.09
C VAL A 393 16.57 12.79 -1.45
N PRO A 394 16.70 14.08 -1.82
CA PRO A 394 16.22 14.57 -3.12
C PRO A 394 16.93 13.94 -4.32
N LEU A 395 16.25 13.95 -5.46
CA LEU A 395 16.81 13.46 -6.73
C LEU A 395 18.08 14.25 -7.09
N GLY A 396 19.05 13.55 -7.68
CA GLY A 396 20.38 14.12 -8.03
C GLY A 396 21.46 13.86 -6.98
N TYR A 397 21.10 13.42 -5.77
CA TYR A 397 22.03 13.10 -4.70
C TYR A 397 22.05 11.60 -4.42
N ASP A 398 23.08 10.91 -4.92
CA ASP A 398 23.24 9.46 -4.72
C ASP A 398 24.00 9.17 -3.41
N VAL A 399 23.25 8.78 -2.37
CA VAL A 399 23.77 8.48 -1.03
C VAL A 399 23.84 6.96 -0.81
N GLN A 400 24.99 6.37 -1.16
CA GLN A 400 25.25 4.92 -1.02
C GLN A 400 25.92 4.55 0.32
N GLY A 401 26.34 5.54 1.10
CA GLY A 401 27.03 5.34 2.37
C GLY A 401 27.19 6.63 3.16
N TYR A 402 27.69 6.53 4.39
CA TYR A 402 27.80 7.68 5.29
C TYR A 402 29.24 7.90 5.79
N PRO A 403 29.73 9.16 5.82
CA PRO A 403 29.11 10.34 5.23
C PRO A 403 29.28 10.37 3.71
N THR A 404 28.28 10.91 3.01
CA THR A 404 28.36 11.31 1.60
C THR A 404 28.27 12.84 1.54
N ILE A 405 29.10 13.50 0.73
CA ILE A 405 29.17 14.97 0.68
C ILE A 405 29.04 15.41 -0.78
N TYR A 406 28.23 16.45 -1.00
CA TYR A 406 28.07 17.10 -2.29
C TYR A 406 28.30 18.60 -2.17
N PHE A 407 28.68 19.20 -3.28
CA PHE A 407 28.72 20.64 -3.48
C PHE A 407 27.73 21.02 -4.58
N ALA A 408 26.74 21.85 -4.25
CA ALA A 408 25.72 22.33 -5.16
C ALA A 408 26.06 23.78 -5.56
N PRO A 409 26.67 23.99 -6.75
CA PRO A 409 27.18 25.30 -7.13
C PRO A 409 26.05 26.31 -7.37
N MET A 410 26.38 27.58 -7.15
CA MET A 410 25.54 28.72 -7.50
C MET A 410 25.14 28.64 -8.98
N GLY A 411 23.84 28.81 -9.26
CA GLY A 411 23.29 28.71 -10.62
C GLY A 411 23.35 27.33 -11.31
N LYS A 412 23.85 26.26 -10.66
CA LYS A 412 23.95 24.90 -11.23
C LYS A 412 23.45 23.80 -10.28
N LYS A 413 22.24 23.96 -9.75
CA LYS A 413 21.67 23.09 -8.71
C LYS A 413 21.29 21.69 -9.18
N ASP A 414 21.10 21.53 -10.48
CA ASP A 414 20.85 20.26 -11.16
C ASP A 414 22.14 19.47 -11.46
N GLU A 415 23.32 20.06 -11.26
CA GLU A 415 24.63 19.43 -11.47
C GLU A 415 25.46 19.40 -10.16
N PRO A 416 24.98 18.78 -9.06
CA PRO A 416 25.73 18.73 -7.81
C PRO A 416 26.99 17.87 -7.97
N ILE A 417 28.11 18.39 -7.45
CA ILE A 417 29.43 17.78 -7.54
C ILE A 417 29.67 16.91 -6.31
N ARG A 418 29.84 15.60 -6.52
CA ARG A 418 30.18 14.67 -5.44
C ARG A 418 31.61 14.91 -4.94
N TYR A 419 31.77 15.05 -3.63
CA TYR A 419 33.08 15.22 -3.00
C TYR A 419 33.76 13.86 -2.75
N GLU A 420 34.89 13.64 -3.42
CA GLU A 420 35.69 12.41 -3.31
C GLU A 420 37.06 12.64 -2.63
N GLY A 421 37.27 13.82 -2.01
CA GLY A 421 38.53 14.20 -1.37
C GLY A 421 38.74 13.64 0.03
N GLY A 422 39.87 13.99 0.64
CA GLY A 422 40.18 13.63 2.03
C GLY A 422 39.24 14.29 3.05
N ARG A 423 39.24 13.84 4.30
CA ARG A 423 38.30 14.32 5.34
C ARG A 423 38.97 15.24 6.36
N GLU A 424 40.06 15.90 5.97
CA GLU A 424 40.74 16.93 6.76
C GLU A 424 40.35 18.34 6.27
N LEU A 425 40.44 19.35 7.15
CA LEU A 425 40.07 20.74 6.84
C LEU A 425 40.74 21.26 5.56
N LYS A 426 42.05 20.98 5.41
CA LYS A 426 42.85 21.42 4.26
C LYS A 426 42.32 20.89 2.92
N ASP A 427 41.75 19.69 2.92
CA ASP A 427 41.23 19.04 1.72
C ASP A 427 39.91 19.69 1.30
N PHE A 428 39.03 19.97 2.26
CA PHE A 428 37.79 20.72 2.02
C PHE A 428 38.06 22.14 1.54
N LEU A 429 38.97 22.87 2.18
CA LEU A 429 39.32 24.23 1.76
C LEU A 429 39.90 24.25 0.35
N LYS A 430 40.75 23.28 0.01
CA LYS A 430 41.31 23.14 -1.34
C LYS A 430 40.22 22.86 -2.38
N PHE A 431 39.25 22.01 -2.04
CA PHE A 431 38.13 21.69 -2.90
C PHE A 431 37.20 22.89 -3.09
N VAL A 432 36.75 23.53 -2.02
CA VAL A 432 35.88 24.72 -2.09
C VAL A 432 36.56 25.82 -2.90
N LYS A 433 37.86 26.06 -2.70
CA LYS A 433 38.62 27.03 -3.50
C LYS A 433 38.68 26.72 -5.00
N ARG A 434 38.55 25.46 -5.39
CA ARG A 434 38.56 25.03 -6.79
C ARG A 434 37.17 25.14 -7.43
N GLU A 435 36.12 24.84 -6.67
CA GLU A 435 34.76 24.68 -7.22
C GLU A 435 33.85 25.90 -7.01
N VAL A 436 34.17 26.79 -6.06
CA VAL A 436 33.40 28.00 -5.75
C VAL A 436 33.13 28.84 -6.99
N SER A 437 31.92 29.37 -7.11
CA SER A 437 31.45 30.10 -8.29
C SER A 437 31.94 31.56 -8.34
N HIS A 438 32.60 32.03 -7.28
CA HIS A 438 33.09 33.39 -7.10
C HIS A 438 34.44 33.44 -6.34
N SER A 439 35.05 34.64 -6.24
CA SER A 439 36.30 34.80 -5.49
C SER A 439 36.06 34.73 -3.97
N LEU A 440 36.65 33.72 -3.32
CA LEU A 440 36.52 33.47 -1.88
C LEU A 440 37.00 34.63 -1.01
N ARG A 441 36.21 34.92 0.03
CA ARG A 441 36.59 35.80 1.13
C ARG A 441 36.93 34.96 2.37
N PHE A 442 38.22 34.80 2.68
CA PHE A 442 38.66 34.17 3.92
C PHE A 442 38.74 35.18 5.07
N ARG A 443 38.49 34.71 6.29
CA ARG A 443 38.93 35.38 7.52
C ARG A 443 40.46 35.24 7.59
N ALA A 444 41.18 36.36 7.63
CA ALA A 444 42.63 36.33 7.87
C ALA A 444 42.91 35.65 9.22
N PRO A 445 43.91 34.76 9.35
CA PRO A 445 44.39 34.35 10.66
C PRO A 445 44.90 35.62 11.36
N ASN A 446 44.55 35.80 12.64
CA ASN A 446 45.15 36.85 13.45
C ASN A 446 46.69 36.74 13.36
N ASP A 447 47.32 37.77 12.81
CA ASP A 447 48.73 38.05 13.09
C ASP A 447 48.85 38.25 14.61
N GLU A 448 49.73 37.45 15.23
CA GLU A 448 50.22 37.70 16.57
C GLU A 448 50.85 39.09 16.64
N LEU A 449 50.44 39.89 17.64
CA LEU A 449 51.25 40.94 18.26
C LEU A 449 50.87 41.07 19.73
#